data_AF-A0A6F9AW60-F1
#
_entry.id   AF-A0A6F9AW60-F1
#
_cell.length_a   1.000
_cell.length_b   1.000
_cell.length_c   1.000
_cell.angle_alpha   90.00
_cell.angle_beta   90.00
_cell.angle_gamma   90.00
#
_symmetry.space_group_name_H-M   'P 1'
#
loop_
_entity.id
_entity.type
_entity.pdbx_description
1 polymer ?
#
loop_
_entity_poly.entity_id
_entity_poly.type
_entity_poly.pdbx_seq_one_letter_code
_entity_poly.pdbx_strand_id
1 'polypeptide(L)'
;MNIRRLVGVGVVRPSLTVLLPSSEEQDKGNVALVCLANRGFPGGWKLGWRLGAGGALQGSQSLEVLEKDGHYSWSSSLTLPTDQWRNAGSVTCEATLKDQTPVTHTLEPRHCSHEEQDQGNVALVCLANRGFPGGWKLGWRLGAGGALQGSQSLEVLEKDGHYSWSSSLTLPTDQWRNAGSVTCEATLKDQTPVTHTLEPRHCSQ
;
A
#
# COMPACT_ATOMS: atom_id res chain seq x y z
N MET A 1 48.37 -12.28 -7.22
CA MET A 1 47.00 -12.64 -7.66
C MET A 1 46.07 -12.28 -6.51
N ASN A 2 45.34 -11.16 -6.61
CA ASN A 2 44.55 -10.63 -5.50
C ASN A 2 43.14 -11.19 -5.55
N ILE A 3 42.87 -12.16 -4.69
CA ILE A 3 41.52 -12.69 -4.45
C ILE A 3 40.83 -11.71 -3.51
N ARG A 4 39.94 -10.87 -4.05
CA ARG A 4 38.99 -10.10 -3.23
C ARG A 4 37.80 -11.00 -2.94
N ARG A 5 37.54 -11.25 -1.66
CA ARG A 5 36.31 -11.91 -1.19
C ARG A 5 35.13 -11.00 -1.60
N LEU A 6 34.34 -11.42 -2.59
CA LEU A 6 33.01 -10.86 -2.79
C LEU A 6 32.21 -11.28 -1.57
N VAL A 7 32.09 -10.39 -0.58
CA VAL A 7 31.05 -10.53 0.44
C VAL A 7 29.75 -10.52 -0.34
N GLY A 8 29.10 -11.67 -0.44
CA GLY A 8 27.75 -11.76 -0.96
C GLY A 8 26.86 -10.98 -0.01
N VAL A 9 26.72 -9.68 -0.28
CA VAL A 9 25.65 -8.84 0.23
C VAL A 9 24.40 -9.47 -0.38
N GLY A 10 23.79 -10.41 0.35
CA GLY A 10 22.69 -11.22 -0.17
C GLY A 10 21.57 -10.32 -0.64
N VAL A 11 21.18 -10.43 -1.91
CA VAL A 11 20.05 -9.67 -2.45
C VAL A 11 18.78 -10.22 -1.82
N VAL A 12 18.06 -9.38 -1.08
CA VAL A 12 16.74 -9.68 -0.53
C VAL A 12 15.71 -9.06 -1.45
N ARG A 13 14.85 -9.90 -2.01
CA ARG A 13 13.78 -9.47 -2.90
C ARG A 13 12.67 -8.80 -2.07
N PRO A 14 12.18 -7.62 -2.48
CA PRO A 14 11.07 -6.99 -1.78
C PRO A 14 9.81 -7.83 -1.92
N SER A 15 8.99 -7.83 -0.88
CA SER A 15 7.61 -8.32 -0.96
C SER A 15 6.74 -7.22 -1.50
N LEU A 16 6.01 -7.51 -2.59
CA LEU A 16 5.11 -6.56 -3.22
C LEU A 16 3.67 -6.81 -2.81
N THR A 17 2.97 -5.74 -2.46
CA THR A 17 1.53 -5.76 -2.18
C THR A 17 0.89 -4.62 -2.93
N VAL A 18 -0.12 -4.92 -3.75
CA VAL A 18 -0.84 -3.88 -4.49
C VAL A 18 -2.23 -3.73 -3.90
N LEU A 19 -2.55 -2.52 -3.47
CA LEU A 19 -3.83 -2.17 -2.88
C LEU A 19 -4.86 -1.92 -3.98
N LEU A 20 -5.99 -2.61 -3.85
CA LEU A 20 -7.15 -2.40 -4.70
C LEU A 20 -7.80 -1.05 -4.39
N PRO A 21 -8.38 -0.39 -5.41
CA PRO A 21 -9.11 0.84 -5.17
C PRO A 21 -10.41 0.54 -4.44
N SER A 22 -10.86 1.47 -3.60
CA SER A 22 -12.14 1.33 -2.91
C SER A 22 -13.31 1.44 -3.88
N SER A 23 -14.49 0.96 -3.49
CA SER A 23 -15.72 1.07 -4.30
C SER A 23 -16.14 2.53 -4.48
N GLU A 24 -16.14 3.32 -3.41
CA GLU A 24 -16.47 4.75 -3.48
C GLU A 24 -15.52 5.54 -4.38
N GLU A 25 -14.26 5.13 -4.46
CA GLU A 25 -13.27 5.79 -5.30
C GLU A 25 -13.46 5.46 -6.78
N GLN A 26 -13.93 4.24 -7.09
CA GLN A 26 -14.34 3.87 -8.45
C GLN A 26 -15.53 4.70 -8.95
N ASP A 27 -16.41 5.15 -8.07
CA ASP A 27 -17.58 5.96 -8.47
C ASP A 27 -17.22 7.44 -8.71
N LYS A 28 -16.01 7.87 -8.33
CA LYS A 28 -15.51 9.24 -8.50
C LYS A 28 -14.82 9.48 -9.85
N GLY A 29 -14.82 8.50 -10.75
CA GLY A 29 -14.31 8.61 -12.12
C GLY A 29 -12.82 8.28 -12.29
N ASN A 30 -12.01 8.39 -11.23
CA ASN A 30 -10.60 7.95 -11.22
C ASN A 30 -10.33 7.04 -10.02
N VAL A 31 -9.49 6.04 -10.21
CA VAL A 31 -9.01 5.15 -9.15
C VAL A 31 -7.53 5.39 -8.85
N ALA A 32 -7.15 5.29 -7.59
CA ALA A 32 -5.76 5.26 -7.16
C ALA A 32 -5.37 3.84 -6.75
N LEU A 33 -4.33 3.31 -7.40
CA LEU A 33 -3.68 2.05 -7.05
C LEU A 33 -2.40 2.36 -6.29
N VAL A 34 -2.09 1.59 -5.26
CA VAL A 34 -0.85 1.75 -4.49
C VAL A 34 -0.12 0.42 -4.43
N CYS A 35 1.15 0.41 -4.83
CA CYS A 35 2.03 -0.73 -4.70
C CYS A 35 3.04 -0.47 -3.60
N LEU A 36 3.06 -1.33 -2.60
CA LEU A 36 3.98 -1.30 -1.48
C LEU A 36 5.07 -2.34 -1.73
N ALA A 37 6.32 -1.91 -1.65
CA ALA A 37 7.49 -2.77 -1.68
C ALA A 37 8.13 -2.77 -0.30
N ASN A 38 8.18 -3.93 0.34
CA ASN A 38 8.68 -4.07 1.70
C ASN A 38 9.90 -4.97 1.75
N ARG A 39 10.87 -4.61 2.61
CA ARG A 39 12.03 -5.45 2.96
C ARG A 39 12.97 -5.79 1.80
N GLY A 40 13.15 -4.90 0.83
CA GLY A 40 14.12 -5.07 -0.26
C GLY A 40 15.55 -4.71 0.16
N PHE A 41 16.55 -5.43 -0.35
CA PHE A 41 17.95 -5.09 -0.12
C PHE A 41 18.83 -5.62 -1.27
N PRO A 42 19.88 -4.89 -1.71
CA PRO A 42 20.26 -3.54 -1.32
C PRO A 42 19.21 -2.50 -1.78
N GLY A 43 19.35 -1.24 -1.38
CA GLY A 43 18.56 -0.15 -1.94
C GLY A 43 18.82 0.05 -3.44
N GLY A 44 18.00 0.86 -4.10
CA GLY A 44 18.07 1.12 -5.54
C GLY A 44 17.13 0.27 -6.38
N TRP A 45 16.14 -0.37 -5.75
CA TRP A 45 15.05 -1.01 -6.48
C TRP A 45 14.10 0.05 -7.05
N LYS A 46 13.44 -0.25 -8.17
CA LYS A 46 12.50 0.67 -8.82
C LYS A 46 11.15 -0.01 -9.07
N LEU A 47 10.06 0.65 -8.67
CA LEU A 47 8.70 0.22 -9.02
C LEU A 47 8.26 0.76 -10.37
N GLY A 48 7.69 -0.11 -11.19
CA GLY A 48 6.98 0.23 -12.41
C GLY A 48 5.60 -0.40 -12.41
N TRP A 49 4.75 0.08 -13.32
CA TRP A 49 3.41 -0.45 -13.52
C TRP A 49 3.27 -0.97 -14.95
N ARG A 50 2.44 -1.99 -15.15
CA ARG A 50 2.09 -2.52 -16.47
C ARG A 50 0.59 -2.76 -16.52
N LEU A 51 -0.03 -2.38 -17.62
CA LEU A 51 -1.47 -2.55 -17.84
C LEU A 51 -1.71 -3.68 -18.86
N GLY A 52 -2.34 -4.77 -18.44
CA GLY A 52 -2.61 -5.95 -19.25
C GLY A 52 -1.35 -6.54 -19.91
N ALA A 53 -1.48 -6.99 -21.16
CA ALA A 53 -0.35 -7.36 -22.02
C ALA A 53 0.36 -6.15 -22.66
N GLY A 54 -0.04 -4.93 -22.29
CA GLY A 54 0.37 -3.67 -22.93
C GLY A 54 1.45 -2.89 -22.19
N GLY A 55 1.42 -1.55 -22.39
CA GLY A 55 2.52 -0.63 -22.12
C GLY A 55 2.85 -0.38 -20.64
N ALA A 56 4.13 -0.16 -20.38
CA ALA A 56 4.63 0.26 -19.07
C ALA A 56 4.11 1.66 -18.72
N LEU A 57 3.65 1.80 -17.48
CA LEU A 57 3.19 3.05 -16.90
C LEU A 57 4.16 3.48 -15.79
N GLN A 58 4.31 4.80 -15.67
CA GLN A 58 5.05 5.41 -14.57
C GLN A 58 4.05 5.91 -13.54
N GLY A 59 4.22 5.45 -12.30
CA GLY A 59 3.50 5.99 -11.15
C GLY A 59 4.33 7.05 -10.45
N SER A 60 3.71 7.73 -9.48
CA SER A 60 4.47 8.49 -8.48
C SER A 60 5.17 7.49 -7.55
N GLN A 61 6.41 7.74 -7.16
CA GLN A 61 7.16 6.88 -6.26
C GLN A 61 7.46 7.62 -4.95
N SER A 62 7.36 6.93 -3.82
CA SER A 62 7.86 7.43 -2.55
C SER A 62 9.38 7.35 -2.51
N LEU A 63 9.98 8.04 -1.54
CA LEU A 63 11.39 7.83 -1.20
C LEU A 63 11.59 6.43 -0.61
N GLU A 64 12.76 5.85 -0.85
CA GLU A 64 13.20 4.63 -0.18
C GLU A 64 13.51 4.93 1.29
N VAL A 65 12.94 4.12 2.18
CA VAL A 65 13.11 4.23 3.63
C VAL A 65 13.87 3.01 4.12
N LEU A 66 14.99 3.23 4.83
CA LEU A 66 15.71 2.15 5.51
C LEU A 66 15.04 1.85 6.85
N GLU A 67 14.53 0.64 7.00
CA GLU A 67 13.88 0.16 8.21
C GLU A 67 14.89 -0.29 9.28
N LYS A 68 14.40 -0.43 10.53
CA LYS A 68 15.21 -0.86 11.68
C LYS A 68 15.79 -2.26 11.52
N ASP A 69 15.17 -3.08 10.68
CA ASP A 69 15.64 -4.44 10.37
C ASP A 69 16.75 -4.45 9.29
N GLY A 70 17.15 -3.29 8.79
CA GLY A 70 18.22 -3.12 7.80
C GLY A 70 17.77 -3.25 6.34
N HIS A 71 16.47 -3.34 6.06
CA HIS A 71 15.94 -3.46 4.71
C HIS A 71 15.25 -2.16 4.25
N TYR A 72 15.09 -2.02 2.94
CA TYR A 72 14.45 -0.87 2.32
C TYR A 72 12.98 -1.14 2.02
N SER A 73 12.16 -0.14 2.26
CA SER A 73 10.75 -0.15 1.88
C SER A 73 10.40 1.16 1.17
N TRP A 74 9.53 1.05 0.17
CA TRP A 74 9.08 2.17 -0.65
C TRP A 74 7.74 1.83 -1.31
N SER A 75 7.10 2.81 -1.91
CA SER A 75 5.82 2.61 -2.56
C SER A 75 5.73 3.35 -3.89
N SER A 76 4.76 2.95 -4.70
CA SER A 76 4.37 3.69 -5.89
C SER A 76 2.86 3.80 -5.95
N SER A 77 2.36 4.95 -6.40
CA SER A 77 0.94 5.20 -6.62
C SER A 77 0.67 5.47 -8.10
N LEU A 78 -0.36 4.82 -8.65
CA LEU A 78 -0.81 4.97 -10.02
C LEU A 78 -2.27 5.40 -10.02
N THR A 79 -2.56 6.56 -10.62
CA THR A 79 -3.94 7.01 -10.84
C THR A 79 -4.38 6.64 -12.25
N LEU A 80 -5.52 5.97 -12.38
CA LEU A 80 -6.11 5.59 -13.67
C LEU A 80 -7.58 6.05 -13.72
N PRO A 81 -8.08 6.42 -14.91
CA PRO A 81 -9.53 6.51 -15.12
C PRO A 81 -10.22 5.19 -14.79
N THR A 82 -11.40 5.25 -14.19
CA THR A 82 -12.15 4.06 -13.77
C THR A 82 -12.46 3.14 -14.94
N ASP A 83 -12.78 3.70 -16.11
CA ASP A 83 -13.02 2.92 -17.33
C ASP A 83 -11.77 2.19 -17.78
N GLN A 84 -10.59 2.81 -17.64
CA GLN A 84 -9.32 2.17 -17.98
C GLN A 84 -9.01 1.04 -16.99
N TRP A 85 -9.24 1.26 -15.69
CA TRP A 85 -9.11 0.23 -14.67
C TRP A 85 -10.05 -0.96 -14.94
N ARG A 86 -11.36 -0.74 -15.14
CA ARG A 86 -12.34 -1.82 -15.39
C ARG A 86 -12.07 -2.62 -16.67
N ASN A 87 -11.40 -2.01 -17.64
CA ASN A 87 -11.07 -2.62 -18.94
C ASN A 87 -9.62 -3.07 -19.07
N ALA A 88 -8.75 -2.80 -18.08
CA ALA A 88 -7.32 -3.11 -18.12
C ALA A 88 -7.02 -4.62 -18.26
N GLY A 89 -7.96 -5.48 -17.89
CA GLY A 89 -7.78 -6.93 -17.81
C GLY A 89 -6.92 -7.34 -16.61
N SER A 90 -5.73 -6.74 -16.48
CA SER A 90 -4.87 -6.85 -15.31
C SER A 90 -4.00 -5.58 -15.13
N VAL A 91 -3.53 -5.33 -13.92
CA VAL A 91 -2.55 -4.29 -13.60
C VAL A 91 -1.44 -4.92 -12.77
N THR A 92 -0.21 -4.86 -13.25
CA THR A 92 0.95 -5.45 -12.60
C THR A 92 1.85 -4.35 -12.06
N CYS A 93 2.20 -4.43 -10.79
CA CYS A 93 3.30 -3.69 -10.21
C CYS A 93 4.59 -4.53 -10.30
N GLU A 94 5.70 -3.92 -10.69
CA GLU A 94 6.98 -4.59 -10.93
C GLU A 94 8.11 -3.87 -10.19
N ALA A 95 8.83 -4.57 -9.31
CA ALA A 95 10.08 -4.10 -8.72
C ALA A 95 11.28 -4.63 -9.50
N THR A 96 12.14 -3.71 -9.93
CA THR A 96 13.34 -4.02 -10.71
C THR A 96 14.60 -3.59 -9.99
N LEU A 97 15.62 -4.44 -10.03
CA LEU A 97 16.99 -4.12 -9.61
C LEU A 97 17.94 -4.61 -10.69
N LYS A 98 19.03 -3.87 -10.92
CA LYS A 98 20.01 -4.21 -11.95
C LYS A 98 20.53 -5.63 -11.75
N ASP A 99 20.58 -6.40 -12.84
CA ASP A 99 21.07 -7.79 -12.86
C ASP A 99 20.26 -8.76 -11.96
N GLN A 100 19.02 -8.39 -11.62
CA GLN A 100 18.07 -9.24 -10.89
C GLN A 100 16.81 -9.48 -11.71
N THR A 101 16.17 -10.64 -11.49
CA THR A 101 14.85 -10.90 -12.06
C THR A 101 13.82 -10.00 -11.37
N PRO A 102 12.93 -9.33 -12.12
CA PRO A 102 11.90 -8.49 -11.53
C PRO A 102 10.98 -9.27 -10.58
N VAL A 103 10.53 -8.61 -9.52
CA VAL A 103 9.44 -9.10 -8.67
C VAL A 103 8.16 -8.46 -9.17
N THR A 104 7.12 -9.24 -9.41
CA THR A 104 5.85 -8.73 -9.95
C THR A 104 4.69 -9.11 -9.05
N HIS A 105 3.71 -8.23 -8.92
CA HIS A 105 2.42 -8.53 -8.32
C HIS A 105 1.30 -7.99 -9.19
N THR A 106 0.37 -8.86 -9.56
CA THR A 106 -0.68 -8.57 -10.55
C THR A 106 -2.04 -8.55 -9.86
N LEU A 107 -2.80 -7.50 -10.14
CA LEU A 107 -4.21 -7.37 -9.78
C LEU A 107 -5.07 -7.51 -11.03
N GLU A 108 -6.22 -8.15 -10.90
CA GLU A 108 -7.21 -8.23 -11.96
C GLU A 108 -8.47 -7.44 -11.58
N PRO A 109 -8.90 -6.46 -12.39
CA PRO A 109 -10.09 -5.66 -12.11
C PRO A 109 -11.40 -6.47 -12.05
N ARG A 110 -11.44 -7.63 -12.75
CA ARG A 110 -12.65 -8.46 -12.94
C ARG A 110 -12.67 -9.73 -12.09
N HIS A 111 -11.54 -10.15 -11.57
CA HIS A 111 -11.46 -11.30 -10.69
C HIS A 111 -11.17 -10.78 -9.29
N CYS A 112 -12.19 -10.79 -8.43
CA CYS A 112 -11.95 -11.11 -7.03
C CYS A 112 -11.60 -12.61 -7.00
N SER A 113 -10.42 -12.97 -7.54
CA SER A 113 -9.91 -14.33 -7.40
C SER A 113 -9.42 -14.46 -5.97
N HIS A 114 -9.85 -15.57 -5.39
CA HIS A 114 -9.60 -16.02 -4.04
C HIS A 114 -8.13 -16.42 -3.88
N GLU A 115 -7.18 -15.53 -4.21
CA GLU A 115 -5.74 -15.78 -4.17
C GLU A 115 -5.02 -14.97 -3.07
N GLU A 116 -5.76 -14.63 -2.00
CA GLU A 116 -5.19 -14.31 -0.69
C GLU A 116 -5.41 -15.48 0.26
N GLN A 117 -4.89 -16.65 -0.10
CA GLN A 117 -5.03 -17.83 0.74
C GLN A 117 -3.72 -18.60 0.83
N ASP A 118 -2.71 -17.97 1.46
CA ASP A 118 -1.91 -18.66 2.49
C ASP A 118 -1.10 -17.76 3.44
N GLN A 119 -1.60 -16.58 3.80
CA GLN A 119 -1.03 -15.81 4.90
C GLN A 119 -2.17 -15.32 5.78
N GLY A 120 -2.28 -15.87 6.99
CA GLY A 120 -3.43 -15.71 7.88
C GLY A 120 -3.78 -14.30 8.33
N ASN A 121 -3.11 -13.26 7.81
CA ASN A 121 -3.31 -11.85 8.15
C ASN A 121 -3.39 -10.96 6.90
N VAL A 122 -4.36 -10.04 6.87
CA VAL A 122 -4.53 -8.94 5.91
C VAL A 122 -3.89 -7.67 6.47
N ALA A 123 -3.19 -6.91 5.63
CA ALA A 123 -2.66 -5.59 6.00
C ALA A 123 -3.52 -4.47 5.37
N LEU A 124 -4.16 -3.67 6.21
CA LEU A 124 -4.89 -2.47 5.83
C LEU A 124 -3.98 -1.26 5.97
N VAL A 125 -4.05 -0.31 5.03
CA VAL A 125 -3.26 0.94 5.07
C VAL A 125 -4.20 2.13 4.96
N CYS A 126 -3.98 3.11 5.84
CA CYS A 126 -4.69 4.38 5.86
C CYS A 126 -3.69 5.51 5.65
N LEU A 127 -3.96 6.36 4.67
CA LEU A 127 -3.13 7.48 4.28
C LEU A 127 -3.91 8.78 4.50
N ALA A 128 -3.40 9.64 5.38
CA ALA A 128 -3.94 10.98 5.60
C ALA A 128 -2.94 11.99 5.06
N ASN A 129 -3.35 12.70 4.02
CA ASN A 129 -2.51 13.69 3.33
C ASN A 129 -3.03 15.10 3.60
N ARG A 130 -2.13 16.07 3.47
CA ARG A 130 -2.44 17.50 3.58
C ARG A 130 -3.03 17.95 4.90
N GLY A 131 -2.71 17.30 6.03
CA GLY A 131 -3.19 17.79 7.32
C GLY A 131 -2.41 19.00 7.80
N PHE A 132 -3.15 19.94 8.34
CA PHE A 132 -2.65 21.17 8.95
C PHE A 132 -3.64 21.59 10.05
N PRO A 133 -3.19 21.98 11.26
CA PRO A 133 -1.80 22.01 11.73
C PRO A 133 -1.22 20.60 11.96
N GLY A 134 0.09 20.49 12.21
CA GLY A 134 0.73 19.22 12.58
C GLY A 134 0.19 18.63 13.89
N GLY A 135 0.49 17.35 14.16
CA GLY A 135 0.07 16.66 15.39
C GLY A 135 -1.22 15.83 15.32
N TRP A 136 -1.70 15.52 14.11
CA TRP A 136 -2.80 14.56 13.92
C TRP A 136 -2.36 13.15 14.31
N LYS A 137 -3.30 12.34 14.81
CA LYS A 137 -3.07 10.94 15.19
C LYS A 137 -4.02 10.02 14.44
N LEU A 138 -3.47 9.01 13.78
CA LEU A 138 -4.23 7.97 13.08
C LEU A 138 -4.55 6.78 13.99
N GLY A 139 -5.82 6.54 14.25
CA GLY A 139 -6.34 5.38 14.97
C GLY A 139 -7.14 4.46 14.05
N TRP A 140 -7.36 3.24 14.52
CA TRP A 140 -8.21 2.26 13.85
C TRP A 140 -9.35 1.82 14.77
N ARG A 141 -10.51 1.54 14.20
CA ARG A 141 -11.68 1.02 14.90
C ARG A 141 -12.25 -0.19 14.15
N LEU A 142 -12.53 -1.27 14.88
CA LEU A 142 -13.18 -2.46 14.39
C LEU A 142 -14.68 -2.39 14.69
N GLY A 143 -15.52 -2.32 13.66
CA GLY A 143 -16.97 -2.21 13.77
C GLY A 143 -17.42 -1.11 14.74
N ALA A 144 -18.44 -1.39 15.55
CA ALA A 144 -19.05 -0.43 16.47
C ALA A 144 -18.39 -0.31 17.86
N GLY A 145 -17.31 -1.05 18.16
CA GLY A 145 -16.89 -1.19 19.57
C GLY A 145 -15.42 -1.41 19.91
N GLY A 146 -14.51 -1.65 18.94
CA GLY A 146 -13.12 -1.98 19.27
C GLY A 146 -12.11 -0.97 18.74
N ALA A 147 -11.45 -0.18 19.59
CA ALA A 147 -10.27 0.58 19.18
C ALA A 147 -9.09 -0.40 18.95
N LEU A 148 -8.44 -0.30 17.79
CA LEU A 148 -7.28 -1.11 17.43
C LEU A 148 -6.03 -0.24 17.33
N GLN A 149 -4.91 -0.82 17.77
CA GLN A 149 -3.61 -0.18 17.67
C GLN A 149 -2.92 -0.63 16.39
N GLY A 150 -2.87 0.26 15.40
CA GLY A 150 -2.10 0.07 14.18
C GLY A 150 -0.64 0.52 14.33
N SER A 151 0.21 0.12 13.40
CA SER A 151 1.55 0.68 13.24
C SER A 151 1.44 2.05 12.56
N GLN A 152 1.91 3.10 13.21
CA GLN A 152 1.91 4.44 12.66
C GLN A 152 3.29 4.74 12.04
N SER A 153 3.29 5.21 10.80
CA SER A 153 4.47 5.80 10.18
C SER A 153 4.69 7.22 10.68
N LEU A 154 5.93 7.68 10.62
CA LEU A 154 6.32 9.00 11.10
C LEU A 154 5.60 10.13 10.34
N GLU A 155 5.39 11.26 11.01
CA GLU A 155 4.92 12.50 10.41
C GLU A 155 5.92 13.01 9.37
N VAL A 156 5.47 13.20 8.13
CA VAL A 156 6.28 13.74 7.04
C VAL A 156 5.76 15.12 6.69
N LEU A 157 6.63 16.14 6.81
CA LEU A 157 6.35 17.48 6.28
C LEU A 157 6.63 17.49 4.78
N GLU A 158 5.60 17.72 3.99
CA GLU A 158 5.71 17.85 2.54
C GLU A 158 6.25 19.24 2.16
N LYS A 159 6.81 19.34 0.94
CA LYS A 159 7.36 20.60 0.39
C LYS A 159 6.33 21.74 0.34
N ASP A 160 5.05 21.38 0.31
CA ASP A 160 3.92 22.29 0.27
C ASP A 160 3.51 22.81 1.67
N GLY A 161 4.28 22.49 2.72
CA GLY A 161 4.05 22.95 4.09
C GLY A 161 2.92 22.22 4.82
N HIS A 162 2.37 21.15 4.24
CA HIS A 162 1.36 20.31 4.85
C HIS A 162 1.96 18.99 5.31
N TYR A 163 1.30 18.34 6.26
CA TYR A 163 1.76 17.09 6.84
C TYR A 163 1.00 15.89 6.27
N SER A 164 1.72 14.78 6.15
CA SER A 164 1.16 13.51 5.74
C SER A 164 1.54 12.43 6.75
N TRP A 165 0.58 11.55 7.03
CA TRP A 165 0.73 10.41 7.94
C TRP A 165 0.20 9.16 7.26
N SER A 166 0.78 8.02 7.61
CA SER A 166 0.22 6.72 7.25
C SER A 166 0.14 5.82 8.48
N SER A 167 -0.87 4.97 8.51
CA SER A 167 -1.01 3.93 9.52
C SER A 167 -1.34 2.64 8.83
N SER A 168 -0.74 1.54 9.28
CA SER A 168 -1.01 0.20 8.78
C SER A 168 -1.55 -0.66 9.91
N LEU A 169 -2.54 -1.48 9.62
CA LEU A 169 -3.17 -2.39 10.56
C LEU A 169 -3.14 -3.79 9.98
N THR A 170 -2.49 -4.70 10.69
CA THR A 170 -2.48 -6.12 10.32
C THR A 170 -3.55 -6.85 11.13
N LEU A 171 -4.51 -7.47 10.46
CA LEU A 171 -5.61 -8.21 11.06
C LEU A 171 -5.67 -9.63 10.52
N PRO A 172 -5.96 -10.64 11.33
CA PRO A 172 -6.27 -11.96 10.83
C PRO A 172 -7.41 -11.91 9.80
N THR A 173 -7.31 -12.69 8.74
CA THR A 173 -8.30 -12.68 7.63
C THR A 173 -9.70 -13.03 8.14
N ASP A 174 -9.79 -13.94 9.10
CA ASP A 174 -11.06 -14.29 9.77
C ASP A 174 -11.65 -13.12 10.54
N GLN A 175 -10.79 -12.31 11.17
CA GLN A 175 -11.23 -11.12 11.88
C GLN A 175 -11.69 -10.04 10.90
N TRP A 176 -10.99 -9.83 9.79
CA TRP A 176 -11.40 -8.90 8.73
C TRP A 176 -12.76 -9.27 8.13
N ARG A 177 -12.99 -10.53 7.77
CA ARG A 177 -14.28 -10.99 7.22
C ARG A 177 -15.43 -10.81 8.19
N ASN A 178 -15.19 -11.08 9.48
CA ASN A 178 -16.22 -11.02 10.52
C ASN A 178 -16.39 -9.61 11.13
N ALA A 179 -15.46 -8.69 10.91
CA ALA A 179 -15.49 -7.35 11.48
C ALA A 179 -16.63 -6.48 10.92
N GLY A 180 -17.14 -6.81 9.73
CA GLY A 180 -18.14 -6.04 9.01
C GLY A 180 -17.62 -4.72 8.45
N SER A 181 -16.85 -3.95 9.22
CA SER A 181 -16.13 -2.77 8.76
C SER A 181 -14.95 -2.42 9.67
N VAL A 182 -13.93 -1.78 9.10
CA VAL A 182 -12.78 -1.23 9.83
C VAL A 182 -12.66 0.24 9.49
N THR A 183 -12.74 1.11 10.48
CA THR A 183 -12.67 2.56 10.31
C THR A 183 -11.29 3.07 10.70
N CYS A 184 -10.63 3.77 9.79
CA CYS A 184 -9.48 4.62 10.11
C CYS A 184 -9.97 5.99 10.59
N GLU A 185 -9.38 6.52 11.65
CA GLU A 185 -9.77 7.80 12.26
C GLU A 185 -8.54 8.69 12.47
N ALA A 186 -8.54 9.88 11.88
CA ALA A 186 -7.56 10.93 12.17
C ALA A 186 -8.13 11.88 13.24
N THR A 187 -7.44 11.98 14.38
CA THR A 187 -7.83 12.84 15.51
C THR A 187 -6.81 13.94 15.74
N LEU A 188 -7.30 15.15 16.01
CA LEU A 188 -6.51 16.28 16.48
C LEU A 188 -7.25 16.95 17.64
N LYS A 189 -6.50 17.46 18.63
CA LYS A 189 -7.09 18.11 19.81
C LYS A 189 -8.02 19.25 19.38
N ASP A 190 -9.24 19.27 19.90
CA ASP A 190 -10.27 20.28 19.62
C ASP A 190 -10.76 20.34 18.16
N GLN A 191 -10.52 19.27 17.37
CA GLN A 191 -11.04 19.13 16.00
C GLN A 191 -11.99 17.94 15.88
N THR A 192 -12.88 18.01 14.89
CA THR A 192 -13.73 16.87 14.54
C THR A 192 -12.88 15.75 13.95
N PRO A 193 -13.05 14.49 14.41
CA PRO A 193 -12.31 13.37 13.85
C PRO A 193 -12.67 13.15 12.38
N VAL A 194 -11.66 13.03 11.52
CA VAL A 194 -11.85 12.65 10.12
C VAL A 194 -11.80 11.14 10.06
N THR A 195 -12.88 10.50 9.64
CA THR A 195 -12.99 9.04 9.59
C THR A 195 -13.14 8.55 8.15
N HIS A 196 -12.55 7.40 7.86
CA HIS A 196 -12.76 6.66 6.63
C HIS A 196 -13.01 5.21 6.97
N THR A 197 -14.17 4.69 6.55
CA THR A 197 -14.53 3.28 6.76
C THR A 197 -14.07 2.45 5.58
N LEU A 198 -13.42 1.34 5.87
CA LEU A 198 -13.06 0.28 4.94
C LEU A 198 -13.98 -0.90 5.23
N GLU A 199 -14.78 -1.31 4.25
CA GLU A 199 -15.64 -2.47 4.38
C GLU A 199 -14.97 -3.69 3.72
N PRO A 200 -15.00 -4.88 4.34
CA PRO A 200 -14.73 -6.12 3.64
C PRO A 200 -15.74 -6.20 2.51
N ARG A 201 -15.25 -6.36 1.28
CA ARG A 201 -16.14 -6.47 0.11
C ARG A 201 -17.15 -7.58 0.38
N HIS A 202 -18.41 -7.22 0.60
CA HIS A 202 -19.53 -8.14 0.42
C HIS A 202 -19.76 -8.23 -1.08
N CYS A 203 -19.11 -9.20 -1.71
CA CYS A 203 -19.47 -9.55 -3.08
C CYS A 203 -20.89 -10.14 -3.04
N SER A 204 -21.88 -9.35 -3.47
CA SER A 204 -23.22 -9.86 -3.76
C SER A 204 -23.10 -10.96 -4.82
N GLN A 205 -23.65 -12.11 -4.50
CA GLN A 205 -23.73 -13.31 -5.33
C GLN A 205 -24.51 -13.06 -6.62
#